data_AF-X0Y4Z6-F1
#
_entry.id   AF-X0Y4Z6-F1
#
_cell.length_a   1.000
_cell.length_b   1.000
_cell.length_c   1.000
_cell.angle_alpha   90.00
_cell.angle_beta   90.00
_cell.angle_gamma   90.00
#
_symmetry.space_group_name_H-M   'P 1'
#
loop_
_entity.id
_entity.type
_entity.pdbx_description
1 polymer ?
#
loop_
_entity_poly.entity_id
_entity_poly.type
_entity_poly.pdbx_seq_one_letter_code
_entity_poly.pdbx_strand_id
1 'polypeptide(L)'
;IDDADWTDPSADTTFGVDNADRFRIGDQVRPTGSGELLLVTATDTGAGTITVTRGYGGTTPEDLADNQVLHILGNAALEGDDSPSVRFTSRSRKGNWTQIFTDAVRVSGSDLAVRKLSVADELDYQKTERLRELLRDLEATAINGASPSSDPQGSSSVRRTMKGIVPTLTTNIFKPNVDGFPADTDLTETQLNLALRLVWEQASSRIDTIVVSGYQKRRINSFITSSRAYGPSDVAYR
;
A
#
# COMPACT_ATOMS: atom_id res chain seq x y z
N ILE A 1 1.41 -5.24 -19.13
CA ILE A 1 1.06 -6.30 -20.08
C ILE A 1 1.27 -7.57 -19.30
N ASP A 2 0.29 -8.45 -19.30
CA ASP A 2 0.36 -9.74 -18.61
C ASP A 2 0.19 -10.81 -19.68
N ASP A 3 1.27 -11.07 -20.40
CA ASP A 3 1.28 -11.98 -21.54
C ASP A 3 2.68 -12.59 -21.69
N ALA A 4 2.79 -13.85 -21.32
CA ALA A 4 4.04 -14.60 -21.37
C ALA A 4 4.20 -15.39 -22.68
N ASP A 5 3.11 -15.58 -23.44
CA ASP A 5 3.02 -16.51 -24.57
C ASP A 5 2.79 -15.78 -25.90
N TRP A 6 3.74 -14.92 -26.26
CA TRP A 6 3.72 -14.17 -27.53
C TRP A 6 3.87 -15.10 -28.74
N THR A 7 3.03 -14.92 -29.75
CA THR A 7 3.21 -15.56 -31.06
C THR A 7 4.19 -14.77 -31.91
N ASP A 8 4.06 -13.44 -31.92
CA ASP A 8 5.01 -12.47 -32.48
C ASP A 8 4.92 -11.14 -31.69
N PRO A 9 5.86 -10.85 -30.78
CA PRO A 9 5.88 -9.62 -29.99
C PRO A 9 5.77 -8.31 -30.79
N SER A 10 6.22 -8.31 -32.05
CA SER A 10 6.23 -7.14 -32.93
C SER A 10 4.94 -6.96 -33.74
N ALA A 11 4.13 -8.01 -33.85
CA ALA A 11 2.96 -8.04 -34.74
C ALA A 11 1.65 -8.40 -34.04
N ASP A 12 1.71 -9.04 -32.88
CA ASP A 12 0.53 -9.45 -32.13
C ASP A 12 -0.33 -8.22 -31.78
N THR A 13 -1.61 -8.33 -32.12
CA THR A 13 -2.60 -7.27 -31.97
C THR A 13 -3.51 -7.49 -30.79
N THR A 14 -3.53 -8.68 -30.21
CA THR A 14 -4.31 -8.99 -29.00
C THR A 14 -3.38 -9.61 -27.98
N PHE A 15 -3.39 -9.08 -26.77
CA PHE A 15 -2.55 -9.55 -25.67
C PHE A 15 -3.22 -9.31 -24.32
N GLY A 16 -2.76 -10.04 -23.29
CA GLY A 16 -3.25 -9.94 -21.92
C GLY A 16 -2.81 -8.68 -21.18
N VAL A 17 -3.67 -8.14 -20.31
CA VAL A 17 -3.38 -7.01 -19.43
C VAL A 17 -3.98 -7.18 -18.04
N ASP A 18 -3.24 -6.79 -17.01
CA ASP A 18 -3.68 -6.91 -15.61
C ASP A 18 -4.98 -6.15 -15.27
N ASN A 19 -5.26 -5.06 -15.98
CA ASN A 19 -6.36 -4.15 -15.69
C ASN A 19 -7.10 -3.74 -16.97
N ALA A 20 -7.71 -4.72 -17.66
CA ALA A 20 -8.44 -4.48 -18.91
C ALA A 20 -9.58 -3.46 -18.77
N ASP A 21 -10.19 -3.37 -17.58
CA ASP A 21 -11.24 -2.41 -17.23
C ASP A 21 -10.78 -0.94 -17.22
N ARG A 22 -9.46 -0.70 -17.25
CA ARG A 22 -8.90 0.65 -17.33
C ARG A 22 -8.95 1.24 -18.72
N PHE A 23 -8.85 0.40 -19.75
CA PHE A 23 -8.83 0.80 -21.14
C PHE A 23 -10.24 0.99 -21.70
N ARG A 24 -10.34 1.81 -22.73
CA ARG A 24 -11.53 1.98 -23.56
C ARG A 24 -11.18 1.85 -25.02
N ILE A 25 -12.17 1.46 -25.81
CA ILE A 25 -12.07 1.53 -27.27
C ILE A 25 -11.80 3.00 -27.67
N GLY A 26 -10.84 3.18 -28.57
CA GLY A 26 -10.33 4.49 -28.99
C GLY A 26 -9.21 5.05 -28.13
N ASP A 27 -8.81 4.39 -27.03
CA ASP A 27 -7.66 4.85 -26.25
C ASP A 27 -6.36 4.72 -27.04
N GLN A 28 -5.59 5.80 -27.09
CA GLN A 28 -4.20 5.78 -27.52
C GLN A 28 -3.34 5.39 -26.33
N VAL A 29 -2.53 4.35 -26.52
CA VAL A 29 -1.71 3.74 -25.48
C VAL A 29 -0.27 3.68 -25.94
N ARG A 30 0.66 3.92 -25.02
CA ARG A 30 2.09 3.86 -25.29
C ARG A 30 2.78 2.88 -24.32
N PRO A 31 3.48 1.85 -24.82
CA PRO A 31 4.32 1.00 -23.98
C PRO A 31 5.51 1.78 -23.41
N THR A 32 5.85 1.55 -22.14
CA THR A 32 7.02 2.16 -21.50
C THR A 32 8.29 1.78 -22.24
N GLY A 33 9.15 2.77 -22.52
CA GLY A 33 10.41 2.57 -23.23
C GLY A 33 10.29 2.49 -24.74
N SER A 34 9.07 2.47 -25.29
CA SER A 34 8.83 2.39 -26.74
C SER A 34 8.48 3.74 -27.36
N GLY A 35 8.83 3.93 -28.64
CA GLY A 35 8.31 5.01 -29.48
C GLY A 35 6.93 4.71 -30.08
N GLU A 36 6.44 3.48 -29.98
CA GLU A 36 5.20 3.02 -30.60
C GLU A 36 3.95 3.59 -29.92
N LEU A 37 2.98 4.00 -30.74
CA LEU A 37 1.62 4.27 -30.32
C LEU A 37 0.71 3.13 -30.75
N LEU A 38 -0.14 2.69 -29.83
CA LEU A 38 -1.14 1.66 -30.02
C LEU A 38 -2.53 2.32 -29.93
N LEU A 39 -3.44 1.93 -30.82
CA LEU A 39 -4.85 2.33 -30.71
C LEU A 39 -5.70 1.14 -30.27
N VAL A 40 -6.36 1.24 -29.12
CA VAL A 40 -7.25 0.19 -28.62
C VAL A 40 -8.51 0.11 -29.48
N THR A 41 -8.77 -1.05 -30.09
CA THR A 41 -9.94 -1.31 -30.94
C THR A 41 -10.98 -2.19 -30.27
N ALA A 42 -10.58 -3.04 -29.32
CA ALA A 42 -11.48 -3.81 -28.49
C ALA A 42 -10.90 -4.04 -27.09
N THR A 43 -11.78 -4.23 -26.12
CA THR A 43 -11.43 -4.54 -24.73
C THR A 43 -12.32 -5.69 -24.25
N ASP A 44 -11.74 -6.80 -23.80
CA ASP A 44 -12.46 -7.90 -23.16
C ASP A 44 -12.08 -7.97 -21.67
N THR A 45 -12.95 -7.43 -20.83
CA THR A 45 -12.74 -7.43 -19.37
C THR A 45 -12.92 -8.81 -18.74
N GLY A 46 -13.62 -9.74 -19.41
CA GLY A 46 -13.83 -11.10 -18.90
C GLY A 46 -12.63 -11.99 -19.15
N ALA A 47 -11.99 -11.84 -20.32
CA ALA A 47 -10.74 -12.53 -20.67
C ALA A 47 -9.48 -11.79 -20.19
N GLY A 48 -9.58 -10.52 -19.80
CA GLY A 48 -8.43 -9.71 -19.39
C GLY A 48 -7.54 -9.28 -20.56
N THR A 49 -8.09 -9.15 -21.76
CA THR A 49 -7.34 -8.86 -22.99
C THR A 49 -7.75 -7.55 -23.63
N ILE A 50 -6.82 -6.95 -24.37
CA ILE A 50 -7.10 -5.82 -25.25
C ILE A 50 -6.67 -6.15 -26.67
N THR A 51 -7.41 -5.65 -27.65
CA THR A 51 -7.02 -5.67 -29.05
C THR A 51 -6.63 -4.26 -29.47
N VAL A 52 -5.49 -4.14 -30.13
CA VAL A 52 -4.88 -2.88 -30.55
C VAL A 52 -4.52 -2.89 -32.03
N THR A 53 -4.51 -1.71 -32.63
CA THR A 53 -3.83 -1.46 -33.90
C THR A 53 -2.39 -1.02 -33.60
N ARG A 54 -1.42 -1.76 -34.13
CA ARG A 54 0.03 -1.49 -34.01
C ARG A 54 0.44 -0.30 -34.89
N GLY A 55 1.54 0.36 -34.54
CA GLY A 55 2.14 1.43 -35.36
C GLY A 55 1.23 2.63 -35.63
N TYR A 56 0.34 2.94 -34.71
CA TYR A 56 -0.68 3.97 -34.90
C TYR A 56 -0.03 5.36 -35.09
N GLY A 57 -0.57 6.17 -36.00
CA GLY A 57 0.01 7.48 -36.32
C GLY A 57 1.34 7.43 -37.07
N GLY A 58 1.69 6.28 -37.66
CA GLY A 58 2.92 6.09 -38.44
C GLY A 58 4.15 5.75 -37.60
N THR A 59 3.96 5.36 -36.34
CA THR A 59 5.05 4.86 -35.50
C THR A 59 5.47 3.46 -35.93
N THR A 60 6.74 3.10 -35.72
CA THR A 60 7.23 1.75 -36.03
C THR A 60 6.83 0.79 -34.92
N PRO A 61 6.25 -0.39 -35.23
CA PRO A 61 6.01 -1.43 -34.24
C PRO A 61 7.31 -1.91 -33.60
N GLU A 62 7.31 -2.05 -32.28
CA GLU A 62 8.44 -2.56 -31.50
C GLU A 62 8.03 -3.83 -30.72
N ASP A 63 8.99 -4.65 -30.31
CA ASP A 63 8.67 -5.85 -29.54
C ASP A 63 8.01 -5.49 -28.20
N LEU A 64 6.81 -5.99 -27.97
CA LEU A 64 6.16 -5.92 -26.67
C LEU A 64 6.74 -6.99 -25.74
N ALA A 65 6.87 -6.65 -24.47
CA ALA A 65 7.37 -7.58 -23.46
C ALA A 65 6.32 -7.84 -22.38
N ASP A 66 6.38 -9.03 -21.79
CA ASP A 66 5.68 -9.32 -20.56
C ASP A 66 6.06 -8.32 -19.46
N ASN A 67 5.12 -8.01 -18.56
CA ASN A 67 5.25 -7.02 -17.49
C ASN A 67 5.55 -5.58 -17.95
N GLN A 68 5.47 -5.27 -19.25
CA GLN A 68 5.66 -3.91 -19.74
C GLN A 68 4.47 -3.01 -19.37
N VAL A 69 4.74 -1.83 -18.81
CA VAL A 69 3.69 -0.89 -18.41
C VAL A 69 3.13 -0.15 -19.64
N LEU A 70 1.81 0.00 -19.69
CA LEU A 70 1.09 0.71 -20.73
C LEU A 70 0.57 2.05 -20.19
N HIS A 71 0.91 3.14 -20.87
CA HIS A 71 0.43 4.48 -20.53
C HIS A 71 -0.71 4.89 -21.45
N ILE A 72 -1.88 5.19 -20.87
CA ILE A 72 -3.01 5.76 -21.62
C ILE A 72 -2.74 7.25 -21.83
N LEU A 73 -2.61 7.67 -23.08
CA LEU A 73 -2.37 9.07 -23.45
C LEU A 73 -3.67 9.86 -23.52
N GLY A 74 -4.73 9.24 -24.03
CA GLY A 74 -6.04 9.85 -24.18
C GLY A 74 -6.93 9.04 -25.10
N ASN A 75 -8.24 9.29 -25.01
CA ASN A 75 -9.22 8.66 -25.88
C ASN A 75 -9.41 9.47 -27.17
N ALA A 76 -9.33 8.81 -28.32
CA ALA A 76 -9.65 9.36 -29.63
C ALA A 76 -11.10 8.98 -30.00
N ALA A 77 -12.04 9.83 -29.60
CA ALA A 77 -13.45 9.65 -29.94
C ALA A 77 -13.69 9.89 -31.44
N LEU A 78 -14.63 9.13 -32.01
CA LEU A 78 -15.06 9.31 -33.40
C LEU A 78 -15.95 10.55 -33.53
N GLU A 79 -15.86 11.24 -34.67
CA GLU A 79 -16.71 12.39 -34.95
C GLU A 79 -18.16 11.94 -35.18
N GLY A 80 -19.10 12.52 -34.41
CA GLY A 80 -20.52 12.20 -34.50
C GLY A 80 -20.96 10.94 -33.74
N ASP A 81 -20.07 10.35 -32.93
CA ASP A 81 -20.39 9.19 -32.10
C ASP A 81 -21.24 9.55 -30.87
N ASP A 82 -21.90 8.54 -30.30
CA ASP A 82 -22.65 8.67 -29.06
C ASP A 82 -21.72 9.02 -27.88
N SER A 83 -22.30 9.63 -26.84
CA SER A 83 -21.54 9.95 -25.64
C SER A 83 -20.93 8.69 -25.01
N PRO A 84 -19.64 8.73 -24.62
CA PRO A 84 -18.99 7.59 -23.99
C PRO A 84 -19.67 7.21 -22.67
N SER A 85 -19.59 5.93 -22.32
CA SER A 85 -20.16 5.41 -21.08
C SER A 85 -19.50 6.04 -19.85
N VAL A 86 -20.32 6.47 -18.89
CA VAL A 86 -19.84 7.11 -17.66
C VAL A 86 -19.16 6.06 -16.77
N ARG A 87 -17.98 6.38 -16.23
CA ARG A 87 -17.28 5.54 -15.26
C ARG A 87 -17.50 6.08 -13.85
N PHE A 88 -17.85 5.18 -12.95
CA PHE A 88 -17.97 5.46 -11.52
C PHE A 88 -17.08 4.50 -10.74
N THR A 89 -16.38 5.01 -9.74
CA THR A 89 -15.85 4.19 -8.67
C THR A 89 -16.95 3.96 -7.64
N SER A 90 -17.42 2.73 -7.51
CA SER A 90 -18.47 2.39 -6.56
C SER A 90 -17.93 2.44 -5.13
N ARG A 91 -18.70 3.06 -4.23
CA ARG A 91 -18.35 3.12 -2.81
C ARG A 91 -18.75 1.79 -2.17
N SER A 92 -17.77 1.04 -1.66
CA SER A 92 -18.02 -0.16 -0.87
C SER A 92 -17.94 0.16 0.62
N ARG A 93 -18.88 -0.37 1.41
CA ARG A 93 -18.82 -0.24 2.87
C ARG A 93 -17.72 -1.16 3.39
N LYS A 94 -16.72 -0.58 4.07
CA LYS A 94 -15.74 -1.33 4.85
C LYS A 94 -16.12 -1.27 6.32
N GLY A 95 -15.92 -2.37 7.04
CA GLY A 95 -16.25 -2.48 8.46
C GLY A 95 -15.06 -3.00 9.25
N ASN A 96 -15.03 -2.68 10.54
CA ASN A 96 -14.12 -3.26 11.52
C ASN A 96 -14.92 -3.67 12.76
N TRP A 97 -14.38 -4.62 13.52
CA TRP A 97 -14.97 -5.10 14.75
C TRP A 97 -14.21 -4.55 15.95
N THR A 98 -14.90 -4.38 17.09
CA THR A 98 -14.24 -4.05 18.35
C THR A 98 -13.72 -5.32 19.02
N GLN A 99 -12.60 -5.24 19.73
CA GLN A 99 -12.05 -6.33 20.54
C GLN A 99 -12.26 -6.04 22.02
N ILE A 100 -12.45 -7.10 22.82
CA ILE A 100 -12.51 -6.99 24.28
C ILE A 100 -11.11 -7.25 24.83
N PHE A 101 -10.58 -6.28 25.57
CA PHE A 101 -9.33 -6.39 26.31
C PHE A 101 -9.66 -6.56 27.79
N THR A 102 -9.08 -7.56 28.44
CA THR A 102 -9.34 -7.85 29.85
C THR A 102 -8.07 -8.33 30.52
N ASP A 103 -7.87 -7.86 31.75
CA ASP A 103 -6.83 -8.36 32.64
C ASP A 103 -7.41 -8.47 34.06
N ALA A 104 -6.83 -9.35 34.88
CA ALA A 104 -7.28 -9.62 36.23
C ALA A 104 -6.27 -9.07 37.25
N VAL A 105 -6.78 -8.34 38.24
CA VAL A 105 -6.03 -7.93 39.42
C VAL A 105 -6.50 -8.74 40.61
N ARG A 106 -5.56 -9.31 41.36
CA ARG A 106 -5.85 -10.03 42.60
C ARG A 106 -4.81 -9.68 43.66
N VAL A 107 -5.28 -9.14 44.78
CA VAL A 107 -4.46 -8.83 45.96
C VAL A 107 -5.06 -9.56 47.16
N SER A 108 -4.22 -10.11 48.04
CA SER A 108 -4.67 -10.77 49.27
C SER A 108 -5.17 -9.76 50.29
N GLY A 109 -6.22 -10.10 51.06
CA GLY A 109 -6.72 -9.24 52.13
C GLY A 109 -5.69 -8.94 53.21
N SER A 110 -4.79 -9.89 53.51
CA SER A 110 -3.68 -9.64 54.45
C SER A 110 -2.65 -8.68 53.88
N ASP A 111 -2.41 -8.71 52.57
CA ASP A 111 -1.44 -7.84 51.90
C ASP A 111 -1.98 -6.40 51.76
N LEU A 112 -3.30 -6.24 51.63
CA LEU A 112 -3.96 -4.94 51.72
C LEU A 112 -3.93 -4.33 53.12
N ALA A 113 -3.96 -5.17 54.16
CA ALA A 113 -3.93 -4.71 55.55
C ALA A 113 -2.54 -4.22 56.00
N VAL A 114 -1.47 -4.64 55.30
CA VAL A 114 -0.10 -4.25 55.62
C VAL A 114 0.21 -2.89 55.02
N ARG A 115 0.79 -1.98 55.82
CA ARG A 115 1.29 -0.70 55.32
C ARG A 115 2.53 -0.92 54.46
N LYS A 116 2.40 -0.70 53.16
CA LYS A 116 3.52 -0.81 52.22
C LYS A 116 4.37 0.45 52.21
N LEU A 117 5.64 0.28 51.85
CA LEU A 117 6.56 1.39 51.61
C LEU A 117 6.30 1.93 50.20
N SER A 118 6.17 3.25 50.05
CA SER A 118 6.02 3.97 48.77
C SER A 118 4.71 3.78 47.99
N VAL A 119 3.80 2.90 48.42
CA VAL A 119 2.48 2.69 47.78
C VAL A 119 1.37 2.92 48.81
N ALA A 120 0.40 3.76 48.47
CA ALA A 120 -0.73 4.08 49.36
C ALA A 120 -1.77 2.95 49.40
N ASP A 121 -2.09 2.37 48.25
CA ASP A 121 -2.96 1.19 48.10
C ASP A 121 -2.40 0.28 46.99
N GLU A 122 -2.12 -0.98 47.33
CA GLU A 122 -1.60 -1.98 46.40
C GLU A 122 -2.62 -2.30 45.29
N LEU A 123 -3.91 -2.36 45.63
CA LEU A 123 -4.95 -2.69 44.67
C LEU A 123 -4.99 -1.65 43.54
N ASP A 124 -4.94 -0.37 43.89
CA ASP A 124 -4.99 0.72 42.93
C ASP A 124 -3.70 0.84 42.11
N TYR A 125 -2.55 0.54 42.72
CA TYR A 125 -1.29 0.42 41.99
C TYR A 125 -1.37 -0.69 40.92
N GLN A 126 -1.80 -1.90 41.29
CA GLN A 126 -1.92 -3.02 40.36
C GLN A 126 -2.96 -2.76 39.27
N LYS A 127 -4.09 -2.11 39.58
CA LYS A 127 -5.05 -1.66 38.56
C LYS A 127 -4.40 -0.72 37.55
N THR A 128 -3.60 0.23 38.01
CA THR A 128 -2.92 1.19 37.14
C THR A 128 -1.94 0.47 36.21
N GLU A 129 -1.14 -0.46 36.74
CA GLU A 129 -0.21 -1.25 35.93
C GLU A 129 -0.94 -2.11 34.89
N ARG A 130 -2.03 -2.81 35.27
CA ARG A 130 -2.84 -3.56 34.30
C ARG A 130 -3.48 -2.67 33.24
N LEU A 131 -3.95 -1.47 33.59
CA LEU A 131 -4.46 -0.52 32.60
C LEU A 131 -3.37 -0.10 31.60
N ARG A 132 -2.12 0.09 32.05
CA ARG A 132 -0.99 0.41 31.16
C ARG A 132 -0.65 -0.76 30.23
N GLU A 133 -0.71 -1.99 30.75
CA GLU A 133 -0.53 -3.20 29.93
C GLU A 133 -1.64 -3.33 28.88
N LEU A 134 -2.91 -3.14 29.26
CA LEU A 134 -4.03 -3.16 28.31
C LEU A 134 -3.92 -2.06 27.25
N LEU A 135 -3.41 -0.88 27.60
CA LEU A 135 -3.13 0.19 26.62
C LEU A 135 -2.02 -0.21 25.64
N ARG A 136 -0.97 -0.87 26.13
CA ARG A 136 0.12 -1.38 25.27
C ARG A 136 -0.39 -2.48 24.32
N ASP A 137 -1.25 -3.36 24.81
CA ASP A 137 -1.89 -4.39 23.99
C ASP A 137 -2.82 -3.80 22.94
N LEU A 138 -3.56 -2.75 23.30
CA LEU A 138 -4.38 -1.98 22.36
C LEU A 138 -3.50 -1.37 21.26
N GLU A 139 -2.39 -0.71 21.61
CA GLU A 139 -1.48 -0.11 20.62
C GLU A 139 -0.91 -1.16 19.66
N ALA A 140 -0.45 -2.29 20.19
CA ALA A 140 0.07 -3.40 19.39
C ALA A 140 -1.01 -3.96 18.44
N THR A 141 -2.25 -4.08 18.92
CA THR A 141 -3.39 -4.58 18.13
C THR A 141 -3.88 -3.55 17.11
N ALA A 142 -3.81 -2.26 17.40
CA ALA A 142 -4.19 -1.21 16.44
C ALA A 142 -3.27 -1.20 15.20
N ILE A 143 -1.99 -1.52 15.37
CA ILE A 143 -1.03 -1.60 14.26
C ILE A 143 -1.10 -2.97 13.58
N ASN A 144 -1.00 -4.05 14.34
CA ASN A 144 -0.75 -5.41 13.81
C ASN A 144 -1.96 -6.36 13.90
N GLY A 145 -3.05 -5.94 14.53
CA GLY A 145 -4.21 -6.80 14.79
C GLY A 145 -4.83 -7.35 13.51
N ALA A 146 -5.26 -8.60 13.54
CA ALA A 146 -5.93 -9.25 12.41
C ALA A 146 -7.30 -9.74 12.84
N SER A 147 -8.32 -9.46 12.02
CA SER A 147 -9.65 -10.05 12.19
C SER A 147 -9.67 -11.49 11.67
N PRO A 148 -10.45 -12.41 12.27
CA PRO A 148 -10.58 -13.78 11.77
C PRO A 148 -11.26 -13.76 10.40
N SER A 149 -10.83 -14.65 9.49
CA SER A 149 -11.46 -14.81 8.17
C SER A 149 -12.82 -15.51 8.24
N SER A 150 -13.01 -16.38 9.23
CA SER A 150 -14.24 -17.10 9.53
C SER A 150 -14.87 -16.60 10.84
N ASP A 151 -16.19 -16.45 10.87
CA ASP A 151 -16.98 -16.05 12.04
C ASP A 151 -16.52 -14.76 12.75
N PRO A 152 -16.31 -13.64 12.03
CA PRO A 152 -15.72 -12.43 12.59
C PRO A 152 -16.63 -11.71 13.61
N GLN A 153 -17.91 -12.10 13.71
CA GLN A 153 -18.85 -11.58 14.71
C GLN A 153 -18.50 -12.06 16.13
N GLY A 154 -17.75 -13.17 16.25
CA GLY A 154 -17.46 -13.82 17.52
C GLY A 154 -18.66 -14.56 18.11
N SER A 155 -18.37 -15.49 19.01
CA SER A 155 -19.36 -16.27 19.75
C SER A 155 -18.80 -16.68 21.12
N SER A 156 -19.51 -17.50 21.88
CA SER A 156 -18.97 -18.10 23.10
C SER A 156 -17.73 -18.98 22.85
N SER A 157 -17.54 -19.49 21.63
CA SER A 157 -16.40 -20.31 21.21
C SER A 157 -15.44 -19.59 20.25
N VAL A 158 -15.87 -18.50 19.59
CA VAL A 158 -15.08 -17.76 18.60
C VAL A 158 -14.68 -16.40 19.15
N ARG A 159 -13.37 -16.14 19.15
CA ARG A 159 -12.83 -14.84 19.58
C ARG A 159 -13.02 -13.79 18.49
N ARG A 160 -13.57 -12.64 18.88
CA ARG A 160 -13.65 -11.45 18.02
C ARG A 160 -12.40 -10.59 18.21
N THR A 161 -11.67 -10.34 17.13
CA THR A 161 -10.48 -9.49 17.11
C THR A 161 -10.65 -8.34 16.13
N MET A 162 -10.04 -7.20 16.46
CA MET A 162 -10.07 -6.02 15.59
C MET A 162 -9.02 -6.14 14.49
N LYS A 163 -9.32 -5.58 13.32
CA LYS A 163 -8.36 -5.45 12.23
C LYS A 163 -7.58 -4.14 12.39
N GLY A 164 -6.26 -4.24 12.48
CA GLY A 164 -5.31 -3.14 12.60
C GLY A 164 -4.87 -2.59 11.24
N ILE A 165 -4.01 -1.58 11.25
CA ILE A 165 -3.61 -0.83 10.05
C ILE A 165 -2.86 -1.72 9.06
N VAL A 166 -1.84 -2.48 9.49
CA VAL A 166 -0.99 -3.24 8.56
C VAL A 166 -1.81 -4.27 7.76
N PRO A 167 -2.68 -5.10 8.38
CA PRO A 167 -3.49 -6.06 7.61
C PRO A 167 -4.60 -5.42 6.77
N THR A 168 -4.90 -4.13 6.94
CA THR A 168 -5.86 -3.43 6.06
C THR A 168 -5.25 -3.00 4.74
N LEU A 169 -3.92 -2.93 4.64
CA LEU A 169 -3.21 -2.65 3.40
C LEU A 169 -3.25 -3.89 2.51
N THR A 170 -3.49 -3.70 1.21
CA THR A 170 -3.53 -4.80 0.23
C THR A 170 -2.60 -4.56 -0.94
N THR A 171 -2.62 -3.36 -1.54
CA THR A 171 -1.89 -3.06 -2.79
C THR A 171 -0.58 -2.32 -2.56
N ASN A 172 -0.55 -1.32 -1.68
CA ASN A 172 0.65 -0.52 -1.40
C ASN A 172 1.55 -1.17 -0.34
N ILE A 173 2.01 -2.39 -0.62
CA ILE A 173 2.92 -3.14 0.27
C ILE A 173 4.26 -3.34 -0.43
N PHE A 174 5.24 -2.54 -0.07
CA PHE A 174 6.59 -2.62 -0.63
C PHE A 174 7.46 -3.55 0.20
N LYS A 175 8.10 -4.53 -0.46
CA LYS A 175 9.01 -5.49 0.17
C LYS A 175 10.37 -5.39 -0.53
N PRO A 176 11.49 -5.52 0.21
CA PRO A 176 12.81 -5.56 -0.40
C PRO A 176 12.90 -6.66 -1.45
N ASN A 177 13.47 -6.34 -2.62
CA ASN A 177 13.70 -7.26 -3.74
C ASN A 177 12.41 -7.87 -4.36
N VAL A 178 11.28 -7.15 -4.28
CA VAL A 178 10.02 -7.53 -4.93
C VAL A 178 9.59 -6.40 -5.86
N ASP A 179 9.08 -6.72 -7.05
CA ASP A 179 8.56 -5.77 -8.04
C ASP A 179 9.51 -4.60 -8.37
N GLY A 180 10.81 -4.89 -8.46
CA GLY A 180 11.85 -3.89 -8.74
C GLY A 180 12.17 -2.94 -7.58
N PHE A 181 11.65 -3.21 -6.38
CA PHE A 181 12.00 -2.45 -5.17
C PHE A 181 13.42 -2.79 -4.71
N PRO A 182 14.24 -1.80 -4.29
CA PRO A 182 15.64 -2.04 -3.92
C PRO A 182 15.80 -3.15 -2.87
N ALA A 183 16.83 -3.98 -3.04
CA ALA A 183 17.07 -5.18 -2.23
C ALA A 183 17.71 -4.91 -0.87
N ASP A 184 18.03 -3.65 -0.54
CA ASP A 184 18.63 -3.30 0.75
C ASP A 184 17.77 -3.78 1.93
N THR A 185 18.41 -4.39 2.92
CA THR A 185 17.75 -4.91 4.12
C THR A 185 17.42 -3.81 5.12
N ASP A 186 18.20 -2.74 5.12
CA ASP A 186 17.96 -1.51 5.87
C ASP A 186 17.20 -0.49 5.02
N LEU A 187 16.38 0.33 5.68
CA LEU A 187 15.72 1.46 5.02
C LEU A 187 16.77 2.44 4.48
N THR A 188 16.74 2.64 3.16
CA THR A 188 17.54 3.64 2.44
C THR A 188 16.66 4.79 1.94
N GLU A 189 17.28 5.95 1.66
CA GLU A 189 16.57 7.09 1.08
C GLU A 189 15.98 6.75 -0.30
N THR A 190 16.70 5.96 -1.10
CA THR A 190 16.24 5.47 -2.40
C THR A 190 14.95 4.65 -2.26
N GLN A 191 14.89 3.73 -1.30
CA GLN A 191 13.68 2.93 -1.03
C GLN A 191 12.50 3.81 -0.61
N LEU A 192 12.74 4.79 0.28
CA LEU A 192 11.68 5.69 0.74
C LEU A 192 11.16 6.56 -0.41
N ASN A 193 12.04 7.19 -1.19
CA ASN A 193 11.64 8.06 -2.30
C ASN A 193 10.93 7.28 -3.41
N LEU A 194 11.36 6.04 -3.71
CA LEU A 194 10.66 5.18 -4.65
C LEU A 194 9.24 4.85 -4.17
N ALA A 195 9.08 4.46 -2.90
CA ALA A 195 7.77 4.18 -2.33
C ALA A 195 6.84 5.41 -2.40
N LEU A 196 7.34 6.61 -2.06
CA LEU A 196 6.58 7.86 -2.16
C LEU A 196 6.14 8.15 -3.60
N ARG A 197 7.03 7.93 -4.59
CA ARG A 197 6.72 8.11 -6.01
C ARG A 197 5.65 7.13 -6.47
N LEU A 198 5.77 5.84 -6.16
CA LEU A 198 4.80 4.81 -6.56
C LEU A 198 3.41 5.09 -5.97
N VAL A 199 3.34 5.53 -4.71
CA VAL A 199 2.07 5.93 -4.10
C VAL A 199 1.47 7.15 -4.81
N TRP A 200 2.29 8.13 -5.19
CA TRP A 200 1.83 9.28 -5.96
C TRP A 200 1.30 8.89 -7.34
N GLU A 201 2.02 8.03 -8.07
CA GLU A 201 1.62 7.56 -9.40
C GLU A 201 0.28 6.79 -9.37
N GLN A 202 0.00 6.05 -8.29
CA GLN A 202 -1.24 5.27 -8.17
C GLN A 202 -2.41 6.06 -7.58
N ALA A 203 -2.18 6.85 -6.52
CA ALA A 203 -3.24 7.48 -5.74
C ALA A 203 -3.35 8.99 -5.95
N SER A 204 -2.34 9.63 -6.55
CA SER A 204 -2.22 11.10 -6.69
C SER A 204 -2.49 11.83 -5.36
N SER A 205 -2.13 11.20 -4.25
CA SER A 205 -2.40 11.68 -2.90
C SER A 205 -1.10 12.11 -2.23
N ARG A 206 -1.20 13.15 -1.41
CA ARG A 206 -0.11 13.55 -0.52
C ARG A 206 -0.01 12.58 0.65
N ILE A 207 1.22 12.37 1.11
CA ILE A 207 1.53 11.64 2.35
C ILE A 207 1.88 12.67 3.41
N ASP A 208 1.09 12.74 4.47
CA ASP A 208 1.26 13.74 5.53
C ASP A 208 1.98 13.19 6.77
N THR A 209 1.95 11.86 7.01
CA THR A 209 2.52 11.25 8.22
C THR A 209 3.24 9.95 7.89
N ILE A 210 4.45 9.78 8.43
CA ILE A 210 5.24 8.54 8.38
C ILE A 210 5.36 8.00 9.81
N VAL A 211 4.80 6.82 10.05
CA VAL A 211 4.86 6.12 11.34
C VAL A 211 5.93 5.04 11.27
N VAL A 212 6.90 5.09 12.18
CA VAL A 212 8.05 4.18 12.20
C VAL A 212 8.49 3.84 13.62
N SER A 213 9.15 2.69 13.79
CA SER A 213 9.81 2.33 15.04
C SER A 213 11.07 3.18 15.29
N GLY A 214 11.57 3.17 16.52
CA GLY A 214 12.77 3.93 16.90
C GLY A 214 14.02 3.56 16.08
N TYR A 215 14.16 2.30 15.67
CA TYR A 215 15.25 1.86 14.79
C TYR A 215 15.19 2.58 13.43
N GLN A 216 14.03 2.53 12.78
CA GLN A 216 13.84 3.15 11.47
C GLN A 216 13.91 4.67 11.54
N LYS A 217 13.44 5.29 12.63
CA LYS A 217 13.63 6.73 12.86
C LYS A 217 15.11 7.13 12.87
N ARG A 218 15.98 6.32 13.47
CA ARG A 218 17.44 6.57 13.46
C ARG A 218 18.01 6.46 12.04
N ARG A 219 17.55 5.50 11.24
CA ARG A 219 17.92 5.37 9.82
C ARG A 219 17.49 6.59 9.01
N ILE A 220 16.26 7.05 9.17
CA ILE A 220 15.77 8.28 8.51
C ILE A 220 16.62 9.49 8.89
N ASN A 221 16.97 9.63 10.17
CA ASN A 221 17.86 10.72 10.61
C ASN A 221 19.25 10.63 9.93
N SER A 222 19.77 9.42 9.71
CA SER A 222 21.05 9.24 9.02
C SER A 222 21.06 9.71 7.56
N PHE A 223 19.90 9.76 6.88
CA PHE A 223 19.79 10.29 5.52
C PHE A 223 20.19 11.77 5.48
N ILE A 224 19.87 12.52 6.53
CA ILE A 224 20.19 13.95 6.59
C ILE A 224 21.70 14.13 6.81
N THR A 225 22.34 13.28 7.62
CA THR A 225 23.75 13.42 8.01
C THR A 225 24.72 13.39 6.82
N SER A 226 24.44 12.63 5.76
CA SER A 226 25.29 12.58 4.55
C SER A 226 25.29 13.90 3.76
N SER A 227 24.23 14.72 3.90
CA SER A 227 24.11 16.03 3.25
C SER A 227 24.67 17.20 4.08
N ARG A 228 25.14 16.93 5.30
CA ARG A 228 25.71 17.96 6.20
C ARG A 228 27.19 18.17 5.88
N ALA A 229 27.47 18.99 4.88
CA ALA A 229 28.82 19.53 4.64
C ALA A 229 28.98 20.84 5.42
N TYR A 230 30.12 21.00 6.11
CA TYR A 230 30.47 22.24 6.80
C TYR A 230 31.36 23.10 5.89
N GLY A 231 30.97 24.35 5.68
CA GLY A 231 31.87 25.35 5.12
C GLY A 231 32.90 25.80 6.16
N PRO A 232 34.10 26.24 5.75
CA PRO A 232 35.11 26.81 6.67
C PRO A 232 34.62 28.01 7.51
N SER A 233 33.47 28.60 7.14
CA SER A 233 32.83 29.73 7.80
C SER A 233 31.66 29.37 8.72
N ASP A 234 31.27 28.10 8.83
CA ASP A 234 30.11 27.72 9.66
C ASP A 234 30.51 27.58 11.14
N VAL A 235 30.12 28.56 11.95
CA VAL A 235 30.47 28.65 13.39
C VAL A 235 29.36 28.11 14.30
N ALA A 236 28.18 27.77 13.77
CA ALA A 236 27.05 27.30 14.58
C ALA A 236 26.05 26.40 13.81
N TYR A 237 25.40 25.50 14.56
CA TYR A 237 24.33 24.62 14.08
C TYR A 237 23.08 25.45 13.73
N ARG A 238 22.59 25.36 12.50
CA ARG A 238 21.21 25.69 12.13
C ARG A 238 20.51 24.44 11.64
#